data_AF-A0A352IT57-F1
#
_entry.id   AF-A0A352IT57-F1
#
_cell.length_a   1.000
_cell.length_b   1.000
_cell.length_c   1.000
_cell.angle_alpha   90.00
_cell.angle_beta   90.00
_cell.angle_gamma   90.00
#
_symmetry.space_group_name_H-M   'P 1'
#
loop_
_entity.id
_entity.type
_entity.pdbx_description
1 polymer ?
#
loop_
_entity_poly.entity_id
_entity_poly.type
_entity_poly.pdbx_seq_one_letter_code
_entity_poly.pdbx_strand_id
1 'polypeptide(L)'
;MAKNLVLWLIIAAVLLMVFQNFSPTTTGQQVNYSQFVEMVQEGQVRQVTIDGLQVQGTRGDGSQFQTIRPQVSDNKLMDDLLANNVEVIGKEPERQSLWTQLLVAAFPILIIIALFVFFMRQMQGGGGGKGPMSFGKSKARLMSEDQIKTTFADVAGVDEAKEDVKELVDFLRDPSKFQRLGGSIPKGVLMVGQPGTGKTLLAKAIAGEAKVPFFSISGSDFVEMFVGVGASRVRDMFEQAKKQSPCIIFIDEIDAVGRHRGAGMGGGHDEREQTLNQLLVEMDGFEGNEGVIVIAATNRPDVLDPALLRPGRFDRQVVVGLPDIIGREQIL
;
A
#
# COMPACT_ATOMS: atom_id res chain seq x y z
N MET A 1 -8.45 2.89 -14.79
CA MET A 1 -8.03 1.68 -15.54
C MET A 1 -7.64 1.99 -16.98
N ALA A 2 -8.54 2.49 -17.84
CA ALA A 2 -8.22 2.79 -19.24
C ALA A 2 -7.05 3.77 -19.45
N LYS A 3 -6.95 4.84 -18.64
CA LYS A 3 -5.84 5.82 -18.72
C LYS A 3 -4.46 5.21 -18.44
N ASN A 4 -4.36 4.24 -17.52
CA ASN A 4 -3.09 3.56 -17.24
C ASN A 4 -2.74 2.57 -18.37
N LEU A 5 -3.72 1.89 -18.96
CA LEU A 5 -3.49 0.97 -20.08
C LEU A 5 -2.99 1.67 -21.34
N VAL A 6 -3.57 2.83 -21.69
CA VAL A 6 -3.13 3.64 -22.83
C VAL A 6 -1.68 4.10 -22.65
N LEU A 7 -1.30 4.44 -21.42
CA LEU A 7 0.06 4.87 -21.12
C LEU A 7 1.08 3.72 -21.24
N TRP A 8 0.76 2.52 -20.75
CA TRP A 8 1.62 1.35 -20.93
C TRP A 8 1.81 0.97 -22.41
N LEU A 9 0.78 1.14 -23.24
CA LEU A 9 0.88 0.95 -24.69
C LEU A 9 1.81 1.96 -25.36
N ILE A 10 1.80 3.22 -24.93
CA ILE A 10 2.70 4.25 -25.45
C ILE A 10 4.16 3.93 -25.07
N ILE A 11 4.41 3.49 -23.83
CA ILE A 11 5.76 3.10 -23.37
C ILE A 11 6.27 1.90 -24.18
N ALA A 12 5.41 0.89 -24.40
CA ALA A 12 5.77 -0.27 -25.20
C ALA A 12 6.09 0.12 -26.66
N ALA A 13 5.30 1.03 -27.25
CA ALA A 13 5.53 1.51 -28.61
C ALA A 13 6.86 2.29 -28.75
N VAL A 14 7.19 3.14 -27.78
CA VAL A 14 8.45 3.90 -27.76
C VAL A 14 9.65 2.96 -27.62
N LEU A 15 9.57 1.97 -26.72
CA LEU A 15 10.63 0.97 -26.57
C LEU A 15 10.86 0.18 -27.86
N LEU A 16 9.77 -0.22 -28.54
CA LEU A 16 9.83 -0.95 -29.80
C LEU A 16 10.45 -0.11 -30.92
N MET A 17 10.11 1.18 -31.00
CA MET A 17 10.67 2.12 -31.98
C MET A 17 12.16 2.38 -31.75
N VAL A 18 12.58 2.49 -30.48
CA VAL A 18 14.00 2.61 -30.12
C VAL A 18 14.74 1.33 -30.54
N PHE A 19 14.20 0.15 -30.22
CA PHE A 19 14.83 -1.12 -30.57
C PHE A 19 14.99 -1.33 -32.07
N GLN A 20 14.01 -0.88 -32.87
CA GLN A 20 14.09 -0.93 -34.34
C GLN A 20 15.19 -0.03 -34.91
N ASN A 21 15.51 1.10 -34.25
CA ASN A 21 16.57 2.01 -34.69
C ASN A 21 18.00 1.48 -34.40
N PHE A 22 18.15 0.47 -33.54
CA PHE A 22 19.44 -0.14 -33.23
C PHE A 22 19.85 -1.27 -34.16
N SER A 23 19.02 -1.63 -35.15
CA SER A 23 19.39 -2.65 -36.13
C SER A 23 20.27 -2.00 -37.21
N PRO A 24 21.56 -2.36 -37.32
CA PRO A 24 22.42 -1.77 -38.35
C PRO A 24 21.91 -2.18 -39.73
N THR A 25 21.49 -1.21 -40.54
CA THR A 25 21.16 -1.40 -41.96
C THR A 25 22.45 -1.70 -42.74
N THR A 26 22.68 -2.95 -43.10
CA THR A 26 23.73 -3.33 -44.06
C THR A 26 23.33 -2.86 -45.46
N THR A 27 24.07 -1.89 -45.99
CA THR A 27 23.84 -1.32 -47.32
C THR A 27 24.86 -1.95 -48.29
N GLY A 28 24.43 -2.88 -49.13
CA GLY A 28 25.28 -3.54 -50.13
C GLY A 28 24.73 -4.91 -50.57
N GLN A 29 25.06 -5.33 -51.80
CA GLN A 29 24.67 -6.65 -52.29
C GLN A 29 25.48 -7.73 -51.57
N GLN A 30 24.82 -8.63 -50.83
CA GLN A 30 25.49 -9.67 -50.05
C GLN A 30 25.93 -10.82 -50.97
N VAL A 31 27.23 -11.11 -51.01
CA VAL A 31 27.84 -12.15 -51.83
C VAL A 31 28.45 -13.22 -50.93
N ASN A 32 28.31 -14.49 -51.31
CA ASN A 32 28.89 -15.60 -50.54
C ASN A 32 30.42 -15.57 -50.60
N TYR A 33 31.08 -16.05 -49.54
CA TYR A 33 32.55 -16.02 -49.48
C TYR A 33 33.21 -16.81 -50.62
N SER A 34 32.65 -17.97 -51.00
CA SER A 34 33.15 -18.76 -52.13
C SER A 34 33.08 -17.98 -53.45
N GLN A 35 31.95 -17.31 -53.69
CA GLN A 35 31.75 -16.47 -54.88
C GLN A 35 32.72 -15.28 -54.90
N PHE A 36 33.03 -14.73 -53.73
CA PHE A 36 34.05 -13.68 -53.62
C PHE A 36 35.44 -14.19 -54.02
N VAL A 37 35.85 -15.38 -53.53
CA VAL A 37 37.13 -15.99 -53.89
C VAL A 37 37.20 -16.25 -55.41
N GLU A 38 36.12 -16.75 -56.01
CA GLU A 38 36.01 -16.93 -57.46
C GLU A 38 36.16 -15.59 -58.20
N MET A 39 35.46 -14.54 -57.77
CA MET A 39 35.57 -13.20 -58.38
C MET A 39 36.98 -12.60 -58.29
N VAL A 40 37.72 -12.91 -57.22
CA VAL A 40 39.13 -12.49 -57.07
C VAL A 40 40.02 -13.25 -58.06
N GLN A 41 39.84 -14.56 -58.20
CA GLN A 41 40.60 -15.39 -59.14
C GLN A 41 40.30 -15.06 -60.60
N GLU A 42 39.07 -14.62 -60.90
CA GLU A 42 38.67 -14.16 -62.23
C GLU A 42 39.09 -12.70 -62.53
N GLY A 43 39.76 -12.01 -61.59
CA GLY A 43 40.24 -10.64 -61.76
C GLY A 43 39.13 -9.57 -61.83
N GLN A 44 37.93 -9.86 -61.32
CA GLN A 44 36.76 -8.97 -61.38
C GLN A 44 36.73 -7.93 -60.24
N VAL A 45 37.59 -8.09 -59.24
CA VAL A 45 37.64 -7.26 -58.03
C VAL A 45 38.79 -6.26 -58.16
N ARG A 46 38.49 -4.97 -57.94
CA ARG A 46 39.49 -3.89 -58.04
C ARG A 46 40.08 -3.53 -56.67
N GLN A 47 39.22 -3.45 -55.67
CA GLN A 47 39.59 -2.99 -54.33
C GLN A 47 38.79 -3.76 -53.30
N VAL A 48 39.46 -4.14 -52.22
CA VAL A 48 38.87 -4.85 -51.08
C VAL A 48 39.24 -4.13 -49.80
N THR A 49 38.22 -3.80 -49.01
CA THR A 49 38.35 -3.30 -47.66
C THR A 49 38.04 -4.44 -46.68
N ILE A 50 38.99 -4.77 -45.82
CA ILE A 50 38.83 -5.82 -44.79
C ILE A 50 38.61 -5.12 -43.43
N ASP A 51 37.47 -5.39 -42.81
CA ASP A 51 37.09 -4.94 -41.47
C ASP A 51 36.70 -6.16 -40.60
N GLY A 52 37.69 -6.73 -39.92
CA GLY A 52 37.52 -7.95 -39.13
C GLY A 52 37.04 -9.14 -39.99
N LEU A 53 35.79 -9.56 -39.81
CA LEU A 53 35.16 -10.64 -40.59
C LEU A 53 34.40 -10.12 -41.81
N GLN A 54 34.15 -8.83 -41.90
CA GLN A 54 33.38 -8.23 -42.96
C GLN A 54 34.32 -7.73 -44.05
N VAL A 55 34.08 -8.16 -45.28
CA VAL A 55 34.88 -7.79 -46.44
C VAL A 55 33.97 -7.02 -47.39
N GLN A 56 34.34 -5.78 -47.69
CA GLN A 56 33.62 -4.91 -48.62
C GLN A 56 34.48 -4.77 -49.87
N GLY A 57 33.94 -5.09 -51.04
CA GLY A 57 34.67 -5.06 -52.30
C GLY A 57 34.02 -4.15 -53.33
N THR A 58 34.85 -3.54 -54.17
CA THR A 58 34.42 -2.80 -55.36
C THR A 58 34.88 -3.57 -56.60
N ARG A 59 33.94 -3.90 -57.49
CA ARG A 59 34.22 -4.55 -58.77
C ARG A 59 34.79 -3.58 -59.79
N GLY A 60 35.33 -4.11 -60.89
CA GLY A 60 35.80 -3.31 -62.03
C GLY A 60 34.73 -2.41 -62.66
N ASP A 61 33.44 -2.77 -62.53
CA ASP A 61 32.28 -2.00 -63.00
C ASP A 61 31.81 -0.88 -62.04
N GLY A 62 32.47 -0.73 -60.89
CA GLY A 62 32.11 0.24 -59.85
C GLY A 62 31.01 -0.22 -58.88
N SER A 63 30.45 -1.42 -59.03
CA SER A 63 29.47 -1.97 -58.10
C SER A 63 30.13 -2.41 -56.78
N GLN A 64 29.42 -2.19 -55.67
CA GLN A 64 29.87 -2.54 -54.33
C GLN A 64 29.17 -3.81 -53.84
N PHE A 65 29.94 -4.71 -53.24
CA PHE A 65 29.42 -5.92 -52.62
C PHE A 65 30.01 -6.13 -51.23
N GLN A 66 29.31 -6.92 -50.42
CA GLN A 66 29.74 -7.26 -49.09
C GLN A 66 29.71 -8.77 -48.88
N THR A 67 30.77 -9.32 -48.29
CA THR A 67 30.87 -10.73 -47.94
C THR A 67 31.39 -10.88 -46.51
N ILE A 68 31.16 -12.05 -45.91
CA ILE A 68 31.59 -12.36 -44.55
C ILE A 68 32.58 -13.53 -44.64
N ARG A 69 33.80 -13.31 -44.19
CA ARG A 69 34.86 -14.33 -44.17
C ARG A 69 34.60 -15.32 -43.03
N PRO A 70 34.63 -16.64 -43.29
CA PRO A 70 34.60 -17.66 -42.24
C PRO A 70 35.78 -17.49 -41.27
N GLN A 71 35.59 -17.78 -39.97
CA GLN A 71 36.65 -17.74 -38.94
C GLN A 71 37.69 -18.88 -39.09
N VAL A 72 38.04 -19.27 -40.31
CA VAL A 72 39.06 -20.27 -40.62
C VAL A 72 40.27 -19.54 -41.21
N SER A 73 41.48 -19.90 -40.78
CA SER A 73 42.72 -19.31 -41.29
C SER A 73 42.92 -19.67 -42.76
N ASP A 74 42.46 -18.79 -43.65
CA ASP A 74 42.69 -18.90 -45.08
C ASP A 74 43.94 -18.10 -45.47
N ASN A 75 45.09 -18.78 -45.49
CA ASN A 75 46.37 -18.17 -45.87
C ASN A 75 46.46 -17.89 -47.38
N LYS A 76 45.66 -18.57 -48.22
CA LYS A 76 45.73 -18.44 -49.68
C LYS A 76 45.02 -17.20 -50.21
N LEU A 77 44.00 -16.71 -49.50
CA LEU A 77 43.23 -15.53 -49.92
C LEU A 77 44.13 -14.29 -50.11
N MET A 78 45.09 -14.05 -49.21
CA MET A 78 45.98 -12.89 -49.32
C MET A 78 46.93 -13.02 -50.51
N ASP A 79 47.40 -14.24 -50.78
CA ASP A 79 48.24 -14.52 -51.95
C ASP A 79 47.46 -14.29 -53.25
N ASP A 80 46.21 -14.76 -53.33
CA ASP A 80 45.33 -14.58 -54.49
C ASP A 80 44.99 -13.09 -54.75
N LEU A 81 44.76 -12.31 -53.70
CA LEU A 81 44.47 -10.87 -53.80
C LEU A 81 45.69 -10.09 -54.34
N LEU A 82 46.89 -10.41 -53.85
CA LEU A 82 48.13 -9.76 -54.29
C LEU A 82 48.52 -10.19 -55.71
N ALA A 83 48.34 -11.47 -56.05
CA ALA A 83 48.62 -11.99 -57.39
C ALA A 83 47.74 -11.34 -58.47
N ASN A 84 46.50 -10.99 -58.13
CA ASN A 84 45.55 -10.33 -59.04
C ASN A 84 45.57 -8.80 -58.97
N ASN A 85 46.59 -8.18 -58.35
CA ASN A 85 46.74 -6.72 -58.21
C ASN A 85 45.54 -6.03 -57.55
N VAL A 86 44.86 -6.70 -56.62
CA VAL A 86 43.72 -6.12 -55.89
C VAL A 86 44.25 -5.21 -54.78
N GLU A 87 43.74 -3.98 -54.72
CA GLU A 87 44.11 -3.05 -53.65
C GLU A 87 43.44 -3.46 -52.33
N VAL A 88 44.24 -3.84 -51.32
CA VAL A 88 43.74 -4.26 -50.01
C VAL A 88 43.87 -3.13 -49.00
N ILE A 89 42.75 -2.65 -48.49
CA ILE A 89 42.68 -1.60 -47.45
C ILE A 89 42.23 -2.23 -46.14
N GLY A 90 43.06 -2.12 -45.10
CA GLY A 90 42.66 -2.46 -43.74
C GLY A 90 41.94 -1.28 -43.09
N LYS A 91 40.76 -1.50 -42.52
CA LYS A 91 40.12 -0.53 -41.63
C LYS A 91 40.47 -0.87 -40.19
N GLU A 92 40.86 0.13 -39.40
CA GLU A 92 40.89 -0.02 -37.95
C GLU A 92 39.44 -0.15 -37.46
N PRO A 93 39.15 -1.09 -36.54
CA PRO A 93 37.80 -1.24 -36.01
C PRO A 93 37.36 0.11 -35.43
N GLU A 94 36.21 0.62 -35.87
CA GLU A 94 35.63 1.84 -35.31
C GLU A 94 35.43 1.63 -33.81
N ARG A 95 36.38 2.12 -33.02
CA ARG A 95 36.22 2.20 -31.57
C ARG A 95 35.18 3.27 -31.33
N GLN A 96 33.92 2.86 -31.25
CA GLN A 96 32.89 3.69 -30.68
C GLN A 96 33.42 4.21 -29.35
N SER A 97 33.50 5.54 -29.20
CA SER A 97 33.97 6.14 -27.96
C SER A 97 33.15 5.57 -26.80
N LEU A 98 33.82 5.09 -25.75
CA LEU A 98 33.16 4.50 -24.59
C LEU A 98 32.09 5.46 -24.01
N TRP A 99 32.28 6.76 -24.18
CA TRP A 99 31.31 7.79 -23.84
C TRP A 99 30.06 7.75 -24.70
N THR A 100 30.17 7.59 -26.02
CA THR A 100 28.98 7.44 -26.87
C THR A 100 28.24 6.16 -26.54
N GLN A 101 28.95 5.05 -26.29
CA GLN A 101 28.31 3.79 -25.91
C GLN A 101 27.58 3.90 -24.56
N LEU A 102 28.19 4.54 -23.55
CA LEU A 102 27.57 4.77 -22.24
C LEU A 102 26.35 5.69 -22.32
N LEU A 103 26.42 6.78 -23.10
CA LEU A 103 25.32 7.74 -23.22
C LEU A 103 24.12 7.10 -23.94
N VAL A 104 24.39 6.36 -25.01
CA VAL A 104 23.38 5.62 -25.78
C VAL A 104 22.75 4.49 -24.95
N ALA A 105 23.54 3.76 -24.16
CA ALA A 105 23.03 2.72 -23.27
C ALA A 105 22.30 3.28 -22.03
N ALA A 106 22.69 4.46 -21.54
CA ALA A 106 22.06 5.09 -20.38
C ALA A 106 20.74 5.81 -20.73
N PHE A 107 20.56 6.24 -21.98
CA PHE A 107 19.38 7.00 -22.41
C PHE A 107 18.04 6.29 -22.12
N PRO A 108 17.85 4.98 -22.44
CA PRO A 108 16.62 4.26 -22.10
C PRO A 108 16.39 4.18 -20.58
N ILE A 109 17.45 3.97 -19.80
CA ILE A 109 17.39 3.86 -18.33
C ILE A 109 16.99 5.21 -17.73
N LEU A 110 17.56 6.32 -18.23
CA LEU A 110 17.23 7.66 -17.77
C LEU A 110 15.77 8.02 -18.07
N ILE A 111 15.22 7.61 -19.22
CA ILE A 111 13.79 7.80 -19.53
C ILE A 111 12.90 7.03 -18.53
N ILE A 112 13.25 5.78 -18.20
CA ILE A 112 12.50 4.99 -17.23
C ILE A 112 12.55 5.64 -15.84
N ILE A 113 13.73 6.11 -15.42
CA ILE A 113 13.90 6.81 -14.13
C ILE A 113 13.10 8.12 -14.12
N ALA A 114 13.14 8.91 -15.20
CA ALA A 114 12.40 10.16 -15.30
C ALA A 114 10.88 9.93 -15.22
N LEU A 115 10.36 8.93 -15.93
CA LEU A 115 8.96 8.53 -15.85
C LEU A 115 8.60 8.03 -14.45
N PHE A 116 9.43 7.21 -13.84
CA PHE A 116 9.23 6.70 -12.48
C PHE A 116 9.13 7.83 -11.44
N VAL A 117 10.04 8.81 -11.52
CA VAL A 117 10.02 10.00 -10.65
C VAL A 117 8.79 10.87 -10.92
N PHE A 118 8.40 11.04 -12.19
CA PHE A 118 7.18 11.76 -12.56
C PHE A 118 5.92 11.09 -11.99
N PHE A 119 5.82 9.75 -12.05
CA PHE A 119 4.72 8.99 -11.47
C PHE A 119 4.68 9.04 -9.94
N MET A 120 5.83 8.95 -9.26
CA MET A 120 5.87 9.11 -7.80
C MET A 120 5.37 10.51 -7.39
N ARG A 121 5.77 11.56 -8.12
CA ARG A 121 5.28 12.92 -7.86
C ARG A 121 3.78 13.06 -8.14
N GLN A 122 3.26 12.40 -9.17
CA GLN A 122 1.83 12.44 -9.50
C GLN A 122 0.97 11.63 -8.51
N MET A 123 1.43 10.48 -8.03
CA MET A 123 0.74 9.70 -7.00
C MET A 123 0.75 10.38 -5.63
N GLN A 124 1.75 11.21 -5.34
CA GLN A 124 1.84 11.93 -4.06
C GLN A 124 1.08 13.28 -4.08
N GLY A 125 0.82 13.85 -5.26
CA GLY A 125 0.12 15.14 -5.44
C GLY A 125 -1.39 15.07 -5.68
N GLY A 126 -1.98 13.87 -5.83
CA GLY A 126 -3.42 13.67 -5.96
C GLY A 126 -4.03 13.23 -4.62
N GLY A 127 -4.94 14.03 -4.06
CA GLY A 127 -5.49 13.87 -2.71
C GLY A 127 -5.86 12.43 -2.32
N GLY A 128 -5.41 12.04 -1.12
CA GLY A 128 -5.80 10.80 -0.46
C GLY A 128 -4.68 9.78 -0.32
N GLY A 129 -3.62 10.14 0.43
CA GLY A 129 -2.91 9.31 1.41
C GLY A 129 -2.84 7.79 1.25
N LYS A 130 -2.77 7.23 0.05
CA LYS A 130 -2.63 5.78 -0.20
C LYS A 130 -1.21 5.46 -0.68
N GLY A 131 -0.23 5.91 0.10
CA GLY A 131 1.14 5.39 0.03
C GLY A 131 1.35 4.28 1.08
N PRO A 132 2.49 3.56 1.02
CA PRO A 132 2.92 2.61 2.05
C PRO A 132 2.99 3.22 3.48
N MET A 133 2.98 4.55 3.60
CA MET A 133 2.93 5.30 4.87
C MET A 133 1.54 5.36 5.53
N SER A 134 0.46 4.90 4.88
CA SER A 134 -0.89 4.91 5.45
C SER A 134 -1.27 3.63 6.19
N PHE A 135 -0.42 2.60 6.19
CA PHE A 135 -0.74 1.31 6.79
C PHE A 135 -1.00 1.40 8.31
N GLY A 136 -0.43 2.40 9.00
CA GLY A 136 -0.58 2.61 10.44
C GLY A 136 -1.68 3.59 10.88
N LYS A 137 -2.40 4.24 9.96
CA LYS A 137 -3.48 5.18 10.32
C LYS A 137 -4.75 4.44 10.69
N SER A 138 -5.45 4.94 11.70
CA SER A 138 -6.75 4.44 12.16
C SER A 138 -7.79 4.54 11.04
N LYS A 139 -8.57 3.47 10.87
CA LYS A 139 -9.74 3.42 9.99
C LYS A 139 -11.02 3.85 10.70
N ALA A 140 -10.93 4.32 11.95
CA ALA A 140 -12.09 4.72 12.75
C ALA A 140 -12.93 5.74 11.99
N ARG A 141 -14.23 5.50 11.95
CA ARG A 141 -15.18 6.45 11.37
C ARG A 141 -15.45 7.54 12.40
N LEU A 142 -15.08 8.76 12.05
CA LEU A 142 -15.36 9.94 12.86
C LEU A 142 -16.73 10.48 12.47
N MET A 143 -17.65 10.49 13.44
CA MET A 143 -18.92 11.20 13.32
C MET A 143 -18.81 12.47 14.16
N SER A 144 -18.81 13.62 13.49
CA SER A 144 -18.89 14.91 14.17
C SER A 144 -20.23 15.04 14.88
N GLU A 145 -20.30 15.89 15.92
CA GLU A 145 -21.50 16.14 16.72
C GLU A 145 -22.75 16.38 15.85
N ASP A 146 -22.63 17.21 14.81
CA ASP A 146 -23.72 17.55 13.89
C ASP A 146 -24.27 16.37 13.05
N GLN A 147 -23.48 15.30 12.91
CA GLN A 147 -23.87 14.11 12.14
C GLN A 147 -24.66 13.11 12.98
N ILE A 148 -24.60 13.21 14.32
CA ILE A 148 -25.25 12.29 15.23
C ILE A 148 -26.63 12.84 15.57
N LYS A 149 -27.66 12.29 14.92
CA LYS A 149 -29.07 12.66 15.16
C LYS A 149 -29.78 11.75 16.16
N THR A 150 -29.16 10.63 16.50
CA THR A 150 -29.75 9.61 17.39
C THR A 150 -29.63 10.05 18.85
N THR A 151 -30.73 10.00 19.58
CA THR A 151 -30.83 10.36 21.01
C THR A 151 -31.46 9.22 21.80
N PHE A 152 -31.59 9.34 23.13
CA PHE A 152 -32.26 8.32 23.93
C PHE A 152 -33.73 8.11 23.58
N ALA A 153 -34.38 9.08 22.94
CA ALA A 153 -35.74 8.93 22.45
C ALA A 153 -35.84 7.91 21.30
N ASP A 154 -34.76 7.71 20.54
CA ASP A 154 -34.71 6.78 19.40
C ASP A 154 -34.34 5.34 19.82
N VAL A 155 -34.08 5.12 21.10
CA VAL A 155 -33.76 3.81 21.66
C VAL A 155 -34.94 3.36 22.52
N ALA A 156 -35.48 2.17 22.28
CA ALA A 156 -36.63 1.65 23.02
C ALA A 156 -36.33 0.28 23.64
N GLY A 157 -37.05 -0.06 24.72
CA GLY A 157 -37.01 -1.39 25.34
C GLY A 157 -35.76 -1.76 26.13
N VAL A 158 -34.92 -0.78 26.50
CA VAL A 158 -33.68 -0.98 27.30
C VAL A 158 -33.54 0.11 28.36
N ASP A 159 -34.60 0.35 29.14
CA ASP A 159 -34.69 1.50 30.04
C ASP A 159 -33.74 1.39 31.24
N GLU A 160 -33.46 0.18 31.74
CA GLU A 160 -32.45 -0.04 32.76
C GLU A 160 -31.05 0.35 32.26
N ALA A 161 -30.72 -0.08 31.03
CA ALA A 161 -29.44 0.24 30.42
C ALA A 161 -29.30 1.75 30.16
N LYS A 162 -30.39 2.45 29.81
CA LYS A 162 -30.41 3.92 29.66
C LYS A 162 -30.12 4.64 30.97
N GLU A 163 -30.77 4.23 32.06
CA GLU A 163 -30.53 4.85 33.38
C GLU A 163 -29.08 4.61 33.85
N ASP A 164 -28.50 3.42 33.58
CA ASP A 164 -27.10 3.14 33.88
C ASP A 164 -26.13 4.05 33.10
N VAL A 165 -26.41 4.40 31.85
CA VAL A 165 -25.51 5.25 31.04
C VAL A 165 -25.81 6.74 31.15
N LYS A 166 -26.90 7.13 31.81
CA LYS A 166 -27.33 8.53 31.98
C LYS A 166 -26.30 9.39 32.70
N GLU A 167 -25.63 8.81 33.70
CA GLU A 167 -24.54 9.45 34.41
C GLU A 167 -23.37 9.83 33.48
N LEU A 168 -23.07 8.99 32.49
CA LEU A 168 -21.99 9.24 31.52
C LEU A 168 -22.33 10.45 30.64
N VAL A 169 -23.59 10.59 30.25
CA VAL A 169 -24.09 11.75 29.49
C VAL A 169 -23.95 13.03 30.31
N ASP A 170 -24.38 13.00 31.57
CA ASP A 170 -24.27 14.15 32.47
C ASP A 170 -22.82 14.57 32.67
N PHE A 171 -21.90 13.60 32.76
CA PHE A 171 -20.47 13.87 32.84
C PHE A 171 -19.93 14.52 31.57
N LEU A 172 -20.25 13.97 30.39
CA LEU A 172 -19.78 14.53 29.11
C LEU A 172 -20.32 15.95 28.88
N ARG A 173 -21.51 16.26 29.39
CA ARG A 173 -22.11 17.61 29.35
C ARG A 173 -21.49 18.59 30.35
N ASP A 174 -21.24 18.16 31.60
CA ASP A 174 -20.62 19.00 32.63
C ASP A 174 -19.57 18.22 33.46
N PRO A 175 -18.33 18.09 32.95
CA PRO A 175 -17.25 17.40 33.65
C PRO A 175 -16.90 18.07 34.99
N SER A 176 -17.09 19.39 35.09
CA SER A 176 -16.71 20.20 36.26
C SER A 176 -17.52 19.87 37.50
N LYS A 177 -18.78 19.45 37.33
CA LYS A 177 -19.67 19.03 38.41
C LYS A 177 -19.12 17.80 39.15
N PHE A 178 -18.60 16.82 38.41
CA PHE A 178 -18.09 15.57 38.97
C PHE A 178 -16.72 15.74 39.61
N GLN A 179 -15.84 16.55 39.01
CA GLN A 179 -14.53 16.89 39.60
C GLN A 179 -14.66 17.60 40.94
N ARG A 180 -15.63 18.53 41.08
CA ARG A 180 -15.90 19.24 42.35
C ARG A 180 -16.34 18.31 43.49
N LEU A 181 -16.98 17.18 43.15
CA LEU A 181 -17.43 16.18 44.11
C LEU A 181 -16.34 15.15 44.44
N GLY A 182 -15.16 15.24 43.83
CA GLY A 182 -14.06 14.28 44.02
C GLY A 182 -14.34 12.90 43.44
N GLY A 183 -15.34 12.78 42.55
CA GLY A 183 -15.69 11.52 41.90
C GLY A 183 -14.66 11.13 40.84
N SER A 184 -14.26 9.85 40.84
CA SER A 184 -13.49 9.28 39.73
C SER A 184 -14.44 8.87 38.62
N ILE A 185 -14.11 9.25 37.39
CA ILE A 185 -14.94 8.97 36.22
C ILE A 185 -14.63 7.57 35.70
N PRO A 186 -15.65 6.78 35.29
CA PRO A 186 -15.42 5.53 34.58
C PRO A 186 -14.68 5.78 33.28
N LYS A 187 -13.49 5.21 33.14
CA LYS A 187 -12.68 5.36 31.93
C LYS A 187 -13.23 4.51 30.79
N GLY A 188 -13.92 3.41 31.12
CA GLY A 188 -14.42 2.48 30.14
C GLY A 188 -15.72 1.80 30.56
N VAL A 189 -16.62 1.65 29.60
CA VAL A 189 -17.90 0.97 29.77
C VAL A 189 -18.00 -0.20 28.82
N LEU A 190 -18.24 -1.39 29.34
CA LEU A 190 -18.47 -2.59 28.56
C LEU A 190 -19.97 -2.88 28.45
N MET A 191 -20.51 -2.76 27.24
CA MET A 191 -21.87 -3.14 26.90
C MET A 191 -21.92 -4.63 26.53
N VAL A 192 -22.68 -5.41 27.31
CA VAL A 192 -22.80 -6.85 27.18
C VAL A 192 -24.23 -7.21 26.79
N GLY A 193 -24.42 -8.05 25.77
CA GLY A 193 -25.77 -8.50 25.41
C GLY A 193 -25.79 -9.35 24.15
N GLN A 194 -26.93 -9.96 23.84
CA GLN A 194 -27.08 -10.75 22.63
C GLN A 194 -26.92 -9.87 21.36
N PRO A 195 -26.54 -10.46 20.21
CA PRO A 195 -26.49 -9.72 18.95
C PRO A 195 -27.88 -9.13 18.62
N GLY A 196 -27.90 -7.90 18.11
CA GLY A 196 -29.15 -7.23 17.71
C GLY A 196 -29.94 -6.55 18.83
N THR A 197 -29.45 -6.53 20.08
CA THR A 197 -30.14 -5.84 21.20
C THR A 197 -29.94 -4.32 21.24
N GLY A 198 -29.29 -3.74 20.22
CA GLY A 198 -29.15 -2.29 20.11
C GLY A 198 -27.95 -1.67 20.84
N LYS A 199 -26.93 -2.43 21.22
CA LYS A 199 -25.69 -1.91 21.86
C LYS A 199 -25.07 -0.72 21.10
N THR A 200 -24.85 -0.87 19.80
CA THR A 200 -24.31 0.17 18.92
C THR A 200 -25.25 1.38 18.79
N LEU A 201 -26.57 1.16 18.87
CA LEU A 201 -27.57 2.22 18.83
C LEU A 201 -27.56 3.02 20.15
N LEU A 202 -27.50 2.33 21.29
CA LEU A 202 -27.39 2.95 22.62
C LEU A 202 -26.12 3.79 22.73
N ALA A 203 -24.97 3.27 22.28
CA ALA A 203 -23.71 4.03 22.28
C ALA A 203 -23.78 5.33 21.45
N LYS A 204 -24.43 5.28 20.27
CA LYS A 204 -24.68 6.47 19.46
C LYS A 204 -25.63 7.45 20.13
N ALA A 205 -26.67 6.94 20.80
CA ALA A 205 -27.61 7.76 21.55
C ALA A 205 -26.94 8.50 22.72
N ILE A 206 -26.00 7.87 23.43
CA ILE A 206 -25.20 8.53 24.48
C ILE A 206 -24.43 9.71 23.88
N ALA A 207 -23.78 9.53 22.73
CA ALA A 207 -23.04 10.60 22.06
C ALA A 207 -23.93 11.74 21.59
N GLY A 208 -25.09 11.42 21.01
CA GLY A 208 -26.06 12.43 20.55
C GLY A 208 -26.71 13.20 21.70
N GLU A 209 -26.99 12.52 22.82
CA GLU A 209 -27.49 13.16 24.02
C GLU A 209 -26.42 14.07 24.63
N ALA A 210 -25.18 13.60 24.75
CA ALA A 210 -24.06 14.40 25.26
C ALA A 210 -23.61 15.51 24.28
N LYS A 211 -23.97 15.42 23.00
CA LYS A 211 -23.48 16.28 21.91
C LYS A 211 -21.96 16.32 21.84
N VAL A 212 -21.34 15.15 21.78
CA VAL A 212 -19.88 15.01 21.66
C VAL A 212 -19.52 14.18 20.41
N PRO A 213 -18.29 14.32 19.86
CA PRO A 213 -17.86 13.52 18.73
C PRO A 213 -17.86 12.03 19.06
N PHE A 214 -18.20 11.21 18.06
CA PHE A 214 -18.28 9.75 18.18
C PHE A 214 -17.33 9.07 17.20
N PHE A 215 -16.34 8.38 17.75
CA PHE A 215 -15.41 7.56 17.00
C PHE A 215 -15.89 6.11 17.02
N SER A 216 -16.13 5.52 15.86
CA SER A 216 -16.57 4.12 15.77
C SER A 216 -15.57 3.26 15.02
N ILE A 217 -15.19 2.13 15.63
CA ILE A 217 -14.32 1.13 15.03
C ILE A 217 -14.81 -0.28 15.39
N SER A 218 -14.61 -1.26 14.50
CA SER A 218 -14.83 -2.67 14.84
C SER A 218 -13.56 -3.27 15.41
N GLY A 219 -13.68 -4.13 16.42
CA GLY A 219 -12.58 -4.91 16.98
C GLY A 219 -11.86 -5.74 15.91
N SER A 220 -12.59 -6.20 14.88
CA SER A 220 -12.01 -6.91 13.74
C SER A 220 -11.05 -6.04 12.91
N ASP A 221 -11.24 -4.71 12.87
CA ASP A 221 -10.40 -3.79 12.09
C ASP A 221 -8.98 -3.66 12.65
N PHE A 222 -8.78 -4.11 13.88
CA PHE A 222 -7.46 -4.15 14.50
C PHE A 222 -6.70 -5.45 14.21
N VAL A 223 -7.36 -6.49 13.70
CA VAL A 223 -6.73 -7.78 13.40
C VAL A 223 -6.32 -7.82 11.93
N GLU A 224 -5.03 -7.74 11.66
CA GLU A 224 -4.47 -7.71 10.30
C GLU A 224 -3.38 -8.78 10.12
N MET A 225 -3.03 -9.07 8.86
CA MET A 225 -1.97 -10.06 8.55
C MET A 225 -0.56 -9.56 8.89
N PHE A 226 -0.39 -8.25 9.13
CA PHE A 226 0.90 -7.63 9.38
C PHE A 226 1.06 -7.29 10.87
N VAL A 227 2.13 -7.82 11.48
CA VAL A 227 2.46 -7.59 12.89
C VAL A 227 2.62 -6.08 13.17
N GLY A 228 2.06 -5.62 14.29
CA GLY A 228 2.19 -4.23 14.76
C GLY A 228 1.26 -3.21 14.10
N VAL A 229 0.52 -3.58 13.05
CA VAL A 229 -0.45 -2.66 12.41
C VAL A 229 -1.63 -2.36 13.34
N GLY A 230 -2.18 -3.38 14.02
CA GLY A 230 -3.27 -3.20 14.99
C GLY A 230 -2.89 -2.22 16.10
N ALA A 231 -1.73 -2.44 16.75
CA ALA A 231 -1.21 -1.55 17.80
C ALA A 231 -1.00 -0.09 17.31
N SER A 232 -0.49 0.11 16.09
CA SER A 232 -0.33 1.47 15.53
C SER A 232 -1.68 2.16 15.35
N ARG A 233 -2.72 1.43 14.90
CA ARG A 233 -4.07 1.98 14.74
C ARG A 233 -4.71 2.35 16.07
N VAL A 234 -4.49 1.54 17.10
CA VAL A 234 -4.95 1.86 18.47
C VAL A 234 -4.33 3.19 18.91
N ARG A 235 -3.01 3.37 18.79
CA ARG A 235 -2.36 4.65 19.15
C ARG A 235 -2.93 5.84 18.39
N ASP A 236 -3.01 5.74 17.06
CA ASP A 236 -3.50 6.84 16.21
C ASP A 236 -4.98 7.18 16.51
N MET A 237 -5.81 6.18 16.80
CA MET A 237 -7.20 6.39 17.22
C MET A 237 -7.27 7.18 18.52
N PHE A 238 -6.50 6.79 19.54
CA PHE A 238 -6.49 7.47 20.83
C PHE A 238 -5.90 8.88 20.72
N GLU A 239 -4.84 9.07 19.92
CA GLU A 239 -4.27 10.41 19.68
C GLU A 239 -5.28 11.35 19.01
N GLN A 240 -6.07 10.85 18.04
CA GLN A 240 -7.13 11.62 17.41
C GLN A 240 -8.29 11.94 18.35
N ALA A 241 -8.68 10.98 19.19
CA ALA A 241 -9.72 11.17 20.20
C ALA A 241 -9.31 12.24 21.24
N LYS A 242 -8.06 12.20 21.71
CA LYS A 242 -7.52 13.22 22.64
C LYS A 242 -7.59 14.64 22.06
N LYS A 243 -7.34 14.80 20.76
CA LYS A 243 -7.43 16.10 20.06
C LYS A 243 -8.86 16.63 19.96
N GLN A 244 -9.87 15.78 20.11
CA GLN A 244 -11.30 16.11 20.01
C GLN A 244 -12.05 15.87 21.33
N SER A 245 -11.35 15.92 22.46
CA SER A 245 -11.97 15.82 23.77
C SER A 245 -12.89 17.03 24.04
N PRO A 246 -14.07 16.84 24.68
CA PRO A 246 -14.62 15.56 25.14
C PRO A 246 -15.20 14.72 24.00
N CYS A 247 -14.96 13.41 23.98
CA CYS A 247 -15.49 12.52 22.94
C CYS A 247 -15.71 11.07 23.43
N ILE A 248 -16.42 10.29 22.61
CA ILE A 248 -16.66 8.86 22.83
C ILE A 248 -15.92 8.03 21.79
N ILE A 249 -15.17 7.03 22.26
CA ILE A 249 -14.61 5.97 21.43
C ILE A 249 -15.48 4.73 21.58
N PHE A 250 -16.12 4.28 20.51
CA PHE A 250 -16.90 3.05 20.46
C PHE A 250 -16.16 1.94 19.71
N ILE A 251 -15.92 0.84 20.41
CA ILE A 251 -15.30 -0.38 19.88
C ILE A 251 -16.36 -1.48 19.84
N ASP A 252 -16.87 -1.80 18.66
CA ASP A 252 -17.77 -2.96 18.49
C ASP A 252 -16.96 -4.26 18.44
N GLU A 253 -17.58 -5.41 18.76
CA GLU A 253 -16.94 -6.73 18.70
C GLU A 253 -15.53 -6.78 19.35
N ILE A 254 -15.41 -6.22 20.56
CA ILE A 254 -14.11 -6.18 21.27
C ILE A 254 -13.54 -7.59 21.52
N ASP A 255 -14.37 -8.63 21.50
CA ASP A 255 -13.95 -10.04 21.60
C ASP A 255 -13.07 -10.52 20.43
N ALA A 256 -13.00 -9.77 19.32
CA ALA A 256 -12.04 -10.05 18.24
C ALA A 256 -10.58 -9.86 18.69
N VAL A 257 -10.31 -8.84 19.52
CA VAL A 257 -8.97 -8.48 20.04
C VAL A 257 -8.78 -8.81 21.52
N GLY A 258 -9.86 -8.79 22.30
CA GLY A 258 -9.84 -8.94 23.75
C GLY A 258 -9.93 -10.38 24.24
N ARG A 259 -9.86 -11.37 23.35
CA ARG A 259 -10.02 -12.77 23.74
C ARG A 259 -8.80 -13.30 24.50
N HIS A 260 -9.00 -13.80 25.71
CA HIS A 260 -7.96 -14.46 26.50
C HIS A 260 -7.43 -15.70 25.74
N ARG A 261 -6.11 -15.89 25.69
CA ARG A 261 -5.52 -17.11 25.11
C ARG A 261 -4.80 -17.96 26.16
N GLY A 262 -4.95 -19.27 26.01
CA GLY A 262 -4.15 -20.30 26.68
C GLY A 262 -2.96 -20.72 25.82
N ALA A 263 -1.94 -21.31 26.46
CA ALA A 263 -0.64 -21.66 25.90
C ALA A 263 -0.74 -22.48 24.59
N GLY A 264 -0.57 -21.81 23.43
CA GLY A 264 -0.57 -22.44 22.12
C GLY A 264 0.49 -21.81 21.21
N MET A 265 1.55 -22.57 20.92
CA MET A 265 2.67 -22.21 20.05
C MET A 265 2.17 -21.92 18.61
N GLY A 266 2.19 -20.66 18.16
CA GLY A 266 1.97 -20.32 16.75
C GLY A 266 1.89 -18.81 16.49
N GLY A 267 2.78 -18.25 15.67
CA GLY A 267 3.05 -16.80 15.47
C GLY A 267 1.93 -15.90 14.93
N GLY A 268 0.68 -16.34 14.88
CA GLY A 268 -0.49 -15.46 14.74
C GLY A 268 -1.03 -14.94 16.09
N HIS A 269 -0.36 -15.28 17.19
CA HIS A 269 -0.69 -14.83 18.55
C HIS A 269 -0.20 -13.41 18.84
N ASP A 270 1.00 -13.09 18.36
CA ASP A 270 1.74 -11.90 18.79
C ASP A 270 1.04 -10.59 18.40
N GLU A 271 0.36 -10.56 17.25
CA GLU A 271 -0.30 -9.35 16.76
C GLU A 271 -1.53 -8.95 17.58
N ARG A 272 -2.35 -9.93 17.98
CA ARG A 272 -3.55 -9.66 18.80
C ARG A 272 -3.17 -9.28 20.22
N GLU A 273 -2.20 -9.98 20.79
CA GLU A 273 -1.70 -9.69 22.14
C GLU A 273 -1.01 -8.33 22.19
N GLN A 274 -0.20 -7.98 21.19
CA GLN A 274 0.41 -6.66 21.08
C GLN A 274 -0.65 -5.55 20.96
N THR A 275 -1.69 -5.79 20.16
CA THR A 275 -2.80 -4.84 19.98
C THR A 275 -3.63 -4.69 21.25
N LEU A 276 -3.94 -5.78 21.94
CA LEU A 276 -4.63 -5.78 23.23
C LEU A 276 -3.82 -5.03 24.27
N ASN A 277 -2.53 -5.35 24.42
CA ASN A 277 -1.65 -4.67 25.36
C ASN A 277 -1.54 -3.18 25.05
N GLN A 278 -1.48 -2.79 23.77
CA GLN A 278 -1.51 -1.38 23.41
C GLN A 278 -2.82 -0.71 23.84
N LEU A 279 -3.98 -1.36 23.65
CA LEU A 279 -5.26 -0.84 24.11
C LEU A 279 -5.26 -0.65 25.64
N LEU A 280 -4.73 -1.62 26.38
CA LEU A 280 -4.61 -1.53 27.85
C LEU A 280 -3.72 -0.36 28.28
N VAL A 281 -2.57 -0.17 27.61
CA VAL A 281 -1.65 0.95 27.88
C VAL A 281 -2.32 2.30 27.61
N GLU A 282 -3.06 2.42 26.50
CA GLU A 282 -3.77 3.67 26.20
C GLU A 282 -4.92 3.95 27.20
N MET A 283 -5.64 2.91 27.65
CA MET A 283 -6.69 3.04 28.67
C MET A 283 -6.12 3.43 30.04
N ASP A 284 -5.02 2.82 30.45
CA ASP A 284 -4.34 3.15 31.71
C ASP A 284 -3.71 4.55 31.65
N GLY A 285 -3.23 4.95 30.47
CA GLY A 285 -2.58 6.23 30.18
C GLY A 285 -3.49 7.46 30.17
N PHE A 286 -4.80 7.30 30.32
CA PHE A 286 -5.69 8.43 30.56
C PHE A 286 -5.53 8.96 31.98
N GLU A 287 -5.06 10.20 32.12
CA GLU A 287 -5.26 10.94 33.36
C GLU A 287 -6.75 11.33 33.46
N GLY A 288 -7.33 11.27 34.66
CA GLY A 288 -8.79 11.36 34.91
C GLY A 288 -9.51 12.64 34.44
N ASN A 289 -8.82 13.54 33.73
CA ASN A 289 -9.32 14.80 33.21
C ASN A 289 -9.38 14.90 31.68
N GLU A 290 -8.97 13.86 30.93
CA GLU A 290 -8.91 13.96 29.48
C GLU A 290 -10.28 13.91 28.77
N GLY A 291 -11.41 13.72 29.48
CA GLY A 291 -12.76 13.84 28.89
C GLY A 291 -13.09 12.81 27.79
N VAL A 292 -12.30 11.74 27.66
CA VAL A 292 -12.50 10.66 26.70
C VAL A 292 -13.12 9.47 27.40
N ILE A 293 -14.23 8.95 26.88
CA ILE A 293 -14.87 7.72 27.38
C ILE A 293 -14.76 6.62 26.32
N VAL A 294 -14.29 5.43 26.74
CA VAL A 294 -14.23 4.25 25.87
C VAL A 294 -15.43 3.36 26.13
N ILE A 295 -16.28 3.15 25.13
CA ILE A 295 -17.40 2.22 25.18
C ILE A 295 -17.05 1.02 24.30
N ALA A 296 -17.07 -0.18 24.86
CA ALA A 296 -16.87 -1.42 24.11
C ALA A 296 -18.14 -2.26 24.10
N ALA A 297 -18.43 -2.94 23.00
CA ALA A 297 -19.55 -3.87 22.90
C ALA A 297 -19.05 -5.30 22.67
N THR A 298 -19.67 -6.26 23.37
CA THR A 298 -19.40 -7.70 23.16
C THR A 298 -20.70 -8.51 23.27
N ASN A 299 -20.73 -9.61 22.51
CA ASN A 299 -21.73 -10.66 22.69
C ASN A 299 -21.23 -11.81 23.57
N ARG A 300 -19.93 -11.83 23.89
CA ARG A 300 -19.22 -12.92 24.54
C ARG A 300 -18.30 -12.38 25.65
N PRO A 301 -18.86 -11.95 26.79
CA PRO A 301 -18.06 -11.45 27.91
C PRO A 301 -17.18 -12.56 28.53
N ASP A 302 -17.59 -13.82 28.40
CA ASP A 302 -16.96 -15.02 28.95
C ASP A 302 -15.56 -15.31 28.38
N VAL A 303 -15.30 -14.88 27.15
CA VAL A 303 -14.01 -15.12 26.48
C VAL A 303 -13.02 -13.97 26.60
N LEU A 304 -13.43 -12.85 27.20
CA LEU A 304 -12.59 -11.67 27.33
C LEU A 304 -11.47 -11.88 28.35
N ASP A 305 -10.33 -11.24 28.10
CA ASP A 305 -9.22 -11.19 29.03
C ASP A 305 -9.65 -10.47 30.33
N PRO A 306 -9.52 -11.11 31.50
CA PRO A 306 -9.84 -10.48 32.78
C PRO A 306 -9.08 -9.17 33.02
N ALA A 307 -7.94 -8.96 32.36
CA ALA A 307 -7.20 -7.71 32.40
C ALA A 307 -8.02 -6.51 31.89
N LEU A 308 -8.92 -6.70 30.91
CA LEU A 308 -9.80 -5.65 30.41
C LEU A 308 -10.84 -5.20 31.44
N LEU A 309 -11.29 -6.13 32.30
CA LEU A 309 -12.36 -5.92 33.28
C LEU A 309 -11.84 -5.38 34.63
N ARG A 310 -10.54 -5.09 34.73
CA ARG A 310 -9.96 -4.55 35.98
C ARG A 310 -10.37 -3.09 36.19
N PRO A 311 -10.51 -2.64 37.45
CA PRO A 311 -10.77 -1.23 37.76
C PRO A 311 -9.77 -0.30 37.07
N GLY A 312 -10.26 0.80 36.49
CA GLY A 312 -9.48 1.74 35.69
C GLY A 312 -9.45 1.45 34.18
N ARG A 313 -10.06 0.34 33.74
CA ARG A 313 -10.23 -0.01 32.31
C ARG A 313 -11.72 -0.05 31.97
N PHE A 314 -12.31 -1.24 31.77
CA PHE A 314 -13.75 -1.41 31.68
C PHE A 314 -14.33 -1.69 33.07
N ASP A 315 -14.37 -0.64 33.89
CA ASP A 315 -14.82 -0.69 35.27
C ASP A 315 -16.35 -0.73 35.41
N ARG A 316 -17.09 -0.25 34.40
CA ARG A 316 -18.55 -0.37 34.35
C ARG A 316 -18.99 -1.40 33.32
N GLN A 317 -19.92 -2.27 33.71
CA GLN A 317 -20.59 -3.21 32.81
C GLN A 317 -22.07 -2.89 32.73
N VAL A 318 -22.57 -2.73 31.51
CA VAL A 318 -23.99 -2.44 31.25
C VAL A 318 -24.56 -3.59 30.43
N VAL A 319 -25.60 -4.22 30.94
CA VAL A 319 -26.24 -5.35 30.26
C VAL A 319 -27.37 -4.83 29.38
N VAL A 320 -27.26 -5.07 28.07
CA VAL A 320 -28.25 -4.71 27.06
C VAL A 320 -29.01 -5.97 26.66
N GLY A 321 -30.06 -6.25 27.42
CA GLY A 321 -30.90 -7.44 27.28
C GLY A 321 -31.85 -7.40 26.09
N LEU A 322 -32.63 -8.48 25.94
CA LEU A 322 -33.74 -8.50 24.99
C LEU A 322 -34.86 -7.58 25.50
N PRO A 323 -35.56 -6.87 24.61
CA PRO A 323 -36.65 -6.00 25.03
C PRO A 323 -37.84 -6.81 25.55
N ASP A 324 -38.45 -6.28 26.60
CA ASP A 324 -39.72 -6.73 27.15
C ASP A 324 -40.88 -6.48 26.18
N ILE A 325 -42.08 -6.98 26.51
CA ILE A 325 -43.28 -6.86 25.65
C ILE A 325 -43.55 -5.39 25.30
N ILE A 326 -43.50 -4.49 26.29
CA ILE A 326 -43.70 -3.05 26.10
C ILE A 326 -42.56 -2.47 25.24
N GLY A 327 -41.32 -2.87 25.51
CA GLY A 327 -40.15 -2.43 24.75
C GLY A 327 -40.24 -2.83 23.28
N ARG A 328 -40.73 -4.04 22.98
CA ARG A 328 -40.95 -4.51 21.61
C ARG A 328 -42.02 -3.72 20.89
N GLU A 329 -43.11 -3.38 21.58
CA GLU A 329 -44.18 -2.55 21.02
C GLU A 329 -43.66 -1.15 20.64
N GLN A 330 -42.76 -0.58 21.44
CA GLN A 330 -42.13 0.71 21.14
C GLN A 330 -41.12 0.67 19.99
N ILE A 331 -40.57 -0.51 19.66
CA ILE A 331 -39.61 -0.69 18.56
C ILE A 331 -40.31 -0.84 17.20
N LEU A 332 -41.55 -1.35 17.18
CA LEU A 332 -42.35 -1.64 15.98
C LEU A 332 -43.06 -0.40 15.44
#